data_AF-A0A7X7NIY1-F1
#
_entry.id   AF-A0A7X7NIY1-F1
#
_cell.length_a   1.000
_cell.length_b   1.000
_cell.length_c   1.000
_cell.angle_alpha   90.00
_cell.angle_beta   90.00
_cell.angle_gamma   90.00
#
_symmetry.space_group_name_H-M   'P 1'
#
loop_
_entity.id
_entity.type
_entity.pdbx_description
1 polymer ?
#
loop_
_entity_poly.entity_id
_entity_poly.type
_entity_poly.pdbx_seq_one_letter_code
_entity_poly.pdbx_strand_id
1 'polypeptide(L)'
;MANITEKTGSLLCWLVLLMWTAASGYVPVITDMTVAGGSRGIAISIASDSPVEATVTKKDRSSVKITLSNCIYGLKSYSYDFFEAGAPVKRISVEEVEGHSVEVTLSLNSVLDEKIRVQHKGNRCLALLSGNPVDEFRWNASELTENNPQTGLYKASAGNSRVAGLKNIRFLRREAVGELSFLFDNEVTGKIKRDGDSIVILFSDAVNGLGKAAFSLPEGSVYKKIDIREKKIGDSNLLGVIIKTDRKFSGSSQSIAHWSGDVFTLFASAENDRKVSLWTSSGEAQWEYDFYRIPDYDVDLKSMGERALRDVESQQEIGSTFNVNGESGITASVKSQDMHPSASSLIQKTAESYQKKIPEPLIVIAEKVNYRNAPSTDGEALGQLSIGENLKLVKKENGWVSFSSFEAQGWVLGKFVADSSKVTSAQWEKIKLKRAVTQTAVKQEEKVAADNPIDTVDYKNSAETIADSVPAPQSPSKRVIKYNPFGRDPFVSLNKDSISLKGRPFIENLRLVGILYDNTDKVILLEDRLNTKKPFTLREDDQIEHGRVLKIYKDKVVFLLTEYGISRSYTMRLTSNSRQEAGN
;
A
#
# COMPACT_ATOMS: atom_id res chain seq x y z
N MET A 1 -6.00 11.99 68.81
CA MET A 1 -6.75 11.31 67.72
C MET A 1 -7.31 12.41 66.82
N ALA A 2 -7.27 12.38 65.49
CA ALA A 2 -6.34 11.76 64.54
C ALA A 2 -6.42 12.61 63.25
N ASN A 3 -5.33 12.78 62.50
CA ASN A 3 -5.28 13.71 61.36
C ASN A 3 -6.17 13.26 60.19
N ILE A 4 -6.86 14.20 59.54
CA ILE A 4 -7.32 14.05 58.16
C ILE A 4 -7.02 15.35 57.40
N THR A 5 -5.86 15.38 56.75
CA THR A 5 -5.49 16.34 55.70
C THR A 5 -5.52 15.64 54.34
N GLU A 6 -5.87 16.40 53.31
CA GLU A 6 -5.55 16.21 51.88
C GLU A 6 -5.65 14.81 51.26
N LYS A 7 -6.66 14.59 50.39
CA LYS A 7 -6.57 13.61 49.29
C LYS A 7 -7.52 13.85 48.12
N THR A 8 -7.41 15.02 47.47
CA THR A 8 -8.00 15.27 46.15
C THR A 8 -6.91 15.25 45.08
N GLY A 9 -6.60 14.07 44.54
CA GLY A 9 -5.52 13.95 43.56
C GLY A 9 -5.01 12.52 43.30
N SER A 10 -5.88 11.58 42.94
CA SER A 10 -5.51 10.35 42.21
C SER A 10 -6.75 9.57 41.79
N LEU A 11 -7.38 9.96 40.68
CA LEU A 11 -8.46 9.17 40.04
C LEU A 11 -8.67 9.49 38.55
N LEU A 12 -7.67 10.08 37.89
CA LEU A 12 -7.72 10.46 36.46
C LEU A 12 -6.57 9.86 35.60
N CYS A 13 -5.74 8.97 36.15
CA CYS A 13 -4.57 8.39 35.45
C CYS A 13 -4.74 6.92 35.03
N TRP A 14 -5.95 6.36 35.06
CA TRP A 14 -6.23 4.95 34.69
C TRP A 14 -7.19 4.78 33.51
N LEU A 15 -7.39 5.83 32.71
CA LEU A 15 -8.31 5.82 31.55
C LEU A 15 -7.70 6.43 30.26
N VAL A 16 -6.38 6.38 30.14
CA VAL A 16 -5.64 6.73 28.90
C VAL A 16 -4.73 5.58 28.41
N LEU A 17 -4.44 4.57 29.25
CA LEU A 17 -3.52 3.48 28.92
C LEU A 17 -4.19 2.26 28.25
N LEU A 18 -5.21 2.46 27.41
CA LEU A 18 -5.97 1.36 26.81
C LEU A 18 -6.49 1.65 25.38
N MET A 19 -5.65 2.25 24.54
CA MET A 19 -5.74 2.14 23.09
C MET A 19 -4.34 2.17 22.45
N TRP A 20 -3.67 1.01 22.40
CA TRP A 20 -2.79 0.56 21.29
C TRP A 20 -2.27 -0.88 21.51
N THR A 21 -3.18 -1.82 21.83
CA THR A 21 -2.89 -3.26 21.90
C THR A 21 -3.69 -4.04 20.86
N ALA A 22 -3.50 -3.64 19.60
CA ALA A 22 -3.89 -4.42 18.41
C ALA A 22 -3.08 -3.97 17.18
N ALA A 23 -1.76 -3.84 17.32
CA ALA A 23 -0.90 -3.95 16.15
C ALA A 23 -1.06 -5.37 15.61
N SER A 24 -1.68 -5.48 14.43
CA SER A 24 -1.55 -6.68 13.59
C SER A 24 -0.07 -7.03 13.45
N GLY A 25 0.27 -8.31 13.32
CA GLY A 25 1.66 -8.83 13.33
C GLY A 25 2.49 -8.45 12.10
N TYR A 26 2.47 -7.19 11.70
CA TYR A 26 3.16 -6.62 10.57
C TYR A 26 4.33 -5.78 11.06
N VAL A 27 5.54 -6.17 10.68
CA VAL A 27 6.79 -5.51 11.08
C VAL A 27 7.16 -4.50 10.00
N PRO A 28 7.19 -3.18 10.28
CA PRO A 28 7.59 -2.18 9.30
C PRO A 28 8.99 -2.45 8.73
N VAL A 29 9.13 -2.38 7.41
CA VAL A 29 10.40 -2.46 6.69
C VAL A 29 10.79 -1.05 6.25
N ILE A 30 12.02 -0.61 6.54
CA ILE A 30 12.55 0.69 6.09
C ILE A 30 12.82 0.64 4.58
N THR A 31 12.03 1.38 3.79
CA THR A 31 12.09 1.41 2.32
C THR A 31 12.95 2.52 1.76
N ASP A 32 13.06 3.66 2.47
CA ASP A 32 13.80 4.84 2.02
C ASP A 32 14.45 5.60 3.18
N MET A 33 15.61 6.17 2.91
CA MET A 33 16.27 7.18 3.72
C MET A 33 16.63 8.37 2.82
N THR A 34 16.44 9.59 3.31
CA THR A 34 16.80 10.81 2.58
C THR A 34 17.34 11.84 3.55
N VAL A 35 18.48 12.45 3.23
CA VAL A 35 19.03 13.59 3.96
C VAL A 35 19.02 14.79 3.01
N ALA A 36 18.53 15.93 3.49
CA ALA A 36 18.44 17.17 2.74
C ALA A 36 19.05 18.32 3.53
N GLY A 37 19.80 19.19 2.85
CA GLY A 37 20.36 20.44 3.36
C GLY A 37 19.92 21.61 2.50
N GLY A 38 19.78 22.79 3.10
CA GLY A 38 19.52 24.04 2.38
C GLY A 38 19.37 25.23 3.33
N SER A 39 18.65 26.27 2.90
CA SER A 39 18.41 27.51 3.67
C SER A 39 17.67 27.34 5.00
N ARG A 40 17.03 26.18 5.23
CA ARG A 40 16.38 25.80 6.50
C ARG A 40 17.21 24.82 7.35
N GLY A 41 18.46 24.61 6.96
CA GLY A 41 19.39 23.66 7.56
C GLY A 41 19.20 22.22 7.11
N ILE A 42 19.53 21.28 7.98
CA ILE A 42 19.73 19.86 7.65
C ILE A 42 18.62 19.02 8.27
N ALA A 43 17.94 18.22 7.46
CA ALA A 43 16.91 17.28 7.90
C ALA A 43 17.13 15.87 7.33
N ILE A 44 16.73 14.86 8.10
CA ILE A 44 16.65 13.46 7.65
C ILE A 44 15.19 13.00 7.64
N SER A 45 14.79 12.28 6.59
CA SER A 45 13.55 11.52 6.52
C SER A 45 13.88 10.03 6.39
N ILE A 46 13.22 9.20 7.20
CA ILE A 46 13.22 7.75 7.09
C ILE A 46 11.79 7.32 6.80
N ALA A 47 11.59 6.49 5.77
CA ALA A 47 10.30 5.94 5.39
C ALA A 47 10.30 4.42 5.52
N SER A 48 9.14 3.88 5.85
CA SER A 48 8.87 2.45 5.90
C SER A 48 7.59 2.10 5.14
N ASP A 49 7.33 0.83 4.89
CA ASP A 49 6.07 0.36 4.27
C ASP A 49 4.83 0.58 5.18
N SER A 50 5.02 0.54 6.50
CA SER A 50 4.01 0.66 7.56
C SER A 50 4.45 1.69 8.62
N PRO A 51 3.55 2.30 9.43
CA PRO A 51 3.93 3.20 10.51
C PRO A 51 4.94 2.59 11.49
N VAL A 52 6.03 3.32 11.73
CA VAL A 52 7.13 2.90 12.61
C VAL A 52 7.35 3.92 13.73
N GLU A 53 7.57 3.42 14.96
CA GLU A 53 7.99 4.24 16.08
C GLU A 53 9.49 4.53 15.96
N ALA A 54 9.90 5.79 16.10
CA ALA A 54 11.29 6.19 16.02
C ALA A 54 11.61 7.21 17.10
N THR A 55 12.68 6.97 17.85
CA THR A 55 13.21 7.88 18.86
C THR A 55 14.52 8.48 18.36
N VAL A 56 14.77 9.75 18.67
CA VAL A 56 15.95 10.48 18.20
C VAL A 56 16.74 10.99 19.39
N THR A 57 17.99 10.56 19.51
CA THR A 57 18.88 10.89 20.62
C THR A 57 20.16 11.53 20.09
N LYS A 58 20.62 12.59 20.75
CA LYS A 58 21.88 13.27 20.40
C LYS A 58 23.03 12.50 21.05
N LYS A 59 23.96 11.98 20.24
CA LYS A 59 25.11 11.19 20.71
C LYS A 59 26.26 12.11 21.14
N ASP A 60 26.53 13.14 20.35
CA ASP A 60 27.55 14.16 20.61
C ASP A 60 27.16 15.50 19.94
N ARG A 61 28.12 16.42 19.72
CA ARG A 61 27.84 17.73 19.11
C ARG A 61 27.47 17.68 17.64
N SER A 62 27.90 16.66 16.88
CA SER A 62 27.64 16.51 15.44
C SER A 62 27.03 15.16 15.04
N SER A 63 26.90 14.20 15.97
CA SER A 63 26.28 12.88 15.71
C SER A 63 24.95 12.69 16.41
N VAL A 64 23.96 12.19 15.66
CA VAL A 64 22.63 11.80 16.10
C VAL A 64 22.45 10.29 15.94
N LYS A 65 21.72 9.66 16.86
CA LYS A 65 21.23 8.29 16.75
C LYS A 65 19.70 8.31 16.63
N ILE A 66 19.17 7.59 15.65
CA ILE A 66 17.74 7.39 15.44
C ILE A 66 17.47 5.90 15.64
N THR A 67 16.77 5.55 16.72
CA THR A 67 16.40 4.16 17.02
C THR A 67 14.95 3.94 16.60
N LEU A 68 14.73 3.09 15.61
CA LEU A 68 13.43 2.70 15.10
C LEU A 68 13.02 1.36 15.73
N SER A 69 11.95 1.38 16.52
CA SER A 69 11.50 0.23 17.31
C SER A 69 10.68 -0.75 16.48
N ASN A 70 10.84 -2.05 16.74
CA ASN A 70 10.06 -3.13 16.14
C ASN A 70 10.02 -3.05 14.60
N CYS A 71 11.18 -2.94 13.94
CA CYS A 71 11.27 -2.78 12.48
C CYS A 71 12.44 -3.56 11.85
N ILE A 72 12.42 -3.68 10.52
CA ILE A 72 13.43 -4.36 9.69
C ILE A 72 14.12 -3.34 8.78
N TYR A 73 15.43 -3.44 8.60
CA TYR A 73 16.14 -2.62 7.62
C TYR A 73 15.97 -3.17 6.19
N GLY A 74 15.40 -2.39 5.27
CA GLY A 74 15.14 -2.80 3.88
C GLY A 74 16.12 -2.27 2.84
N LEU A 75 17.12 -1.47 3.22
CA LEU A 75 18.07 -0.86 2.28
C LEU A 75 19.32 -1.73 2.08
N LYS A 76 20.05 -1.47 0.98
CA LYS A 76 21.11 -2.34 0.47
C LYS A 76 22.47 -2.25 1.18
N SER A 77 22.75 -1.15 1.88
CA SER A 77 24.06 -0.89 2.52
C SER A 77 23.89 -0.45 3.96
N TYR A 78 24.75 -0.94 4.86
CA TYR A 78 24.71 -0.60 6.29
C TYR A 78 25.61 0.59 6.65
N SER A 79 26.45 1.04 5.72
CA SER A 79 27.30 2.21 5.88
C SER A 79 27.27 3.07 4.61
N TYR A 80 27.20 4.38 4.79
CA TYR A 80 27.26 5.38 3.74
C TYR A 80 28.27 6.44 4.17
N ASP A 81 29.47 6.31 3.61
CA ASP A 81 30.68 7.02 4.05
C ASP A 81 31.21 7.96 2.96
N PHE A 82 30.60 7.94 1.78
CA PHE A 82 31.01 8.68 0.59
C PHE A 82 29.96 9.73 0.24
N PHE A 83 30.34 11.00 0.39
CA PHE A 83 29.56 12.17 0.02
C PHE A 83 30.45 13.16 -0.74
N GLU A 84 29.85 13.99 -1.59
CA GLU A 84 30.59 15.01 -2.34
C GLU A 84 31.30 16.03 -1.43
N ALA A 85 32.37 16.63 -1.93
CA ALA A 85 33.11 17.65 -1.19
C ALA A 85 32.20 18.86 -0.89
N GLY A 86 32.10 19.24 0.38
CA GLY A 86 31.18 20.27 0.86
C GLY A 86 29.87 19.72 1.44
N ALA A 87 29.59 18.42 1.32
CA ALA A 87 28.40 17.82 1.93
C ALA A 87 28.33 18.06 3.45
N PRO A 88 27.16 18.40 4.01
CA PRO A 88 26.99 18.60 5.45
C PRO A 88 27.04 17.29 6.26
N VAL A 89 26.96 16.13 5.58
CA VAL A 89 26.99 14.78 6.18
C VAL A 89 28.39 14.19 6.04
N LYS A 90 28.87 13.52 7.09
CA LYS A 90 30.15 12.82 7.13
C LYS A 90 29.99 11.31 6.96
N ARG A 91 29.03 10.71 7.68
CA ARG A 91 28.78 9.27 7.68
C ARG A 91 27.35 8.98 8.13
N ILE A 92 26.76 7.94 7.56
CA ILE A 92 25.55 7.28 8.07
C ILE A 92 25.90 5.81 8.27
N SER A 93 25.72 5.28 9.48
CA SER A 93 25.88 3.86 9.78
C SER A 93 24.58 3.31 10.37
N VAL A 94 24.31 2.04 10.11
CA VAL A 94 23.09 1.35 10.53
C VAL A 94 23.47 0.06 11.24
N GLU A 95 22.84 -0.19 12.39
CA GLU A 95 23.00 -1.40 13.20
C GLU A 95 21.61 -2.00 13.47
N GLU A 96 21.45 -3.32 13.29
CA GLU A 96 20.25 -4.08 13.69
C GLU A 96 20.51 -4.62 15.11
N VAL A 97 19.74 -4.17 16.10
CA VAL A 97 20.02 -4.32 17.54
C VAL A 97 18.98 -5.22 18.23
N GLU A 98 19.40 -5.87 19.32
CA GLU A 98 18.51 -6.65 20.20
C GLU A 98 17.25 -5.87 20.61
N GLY A 99 16.14 -6.60 20.75
CA GLY A 99 14.84 -5.97 20.92
C GLY A 99 14.30 -5.38 19.62
N HIS A 100 14.55 -6.05 18.49
CA HIS A 100 13.80 -5.84 17.25
C HIS A 100 13.93 -4.43 16.65
N SER A 101 15.06 -3.75 16.89
CA SER A 101 15.21 -2.32 16.61
C SER A 101 16.33 -2.03 15.62
N VAL A 102 16.16 -0.99 14.80
CA VAL A 102 17.20 -0.51 13.87
C VAL A 102 17.74 0.82 14.38
N GLU A 103 19.04 0.89 14.61
CA GLU A 103 19.72 2.13 14.99
C GLU A 103 20.46 2.75 13.80
N VAL A 104 20.01 3.93 13.38
CA VAL A 104 20.68 4.75 12.37
C VAL A 104 21.50 5.83 13.08
N THR A 105 22.83 5.72 13.05
CA THR A 105 23.72 6.78 13.51
C THR A 105 24.14 7.65 12.33
N LEU A 106 23.90 8.95 12.41
CA LEU A 106 24.28 9.92 11.39
C LEU A 106 25.21 10.97 12.01
N SER A 107 26.40 11.13 11.42
CA SER A 107 27.39 12.13 11.79
C SER A 107 27.47 13.23 10.75
N LEU A 108 27.39 14.48 11.19
CA LEU A 108 27.51 15.70 10.38
C LEU A 108 28.93 16.27 10.42
N ASN A 109 29.22 17.12 9.43
CA ASN A 109 30.37 18.04 9.42
C ASN A 109 30.09 19.35 10.19
N SER A 110 28.83 19.61 10.53
CA SER A 110 28.36 20.77 11.30
C SER A 110 27.80 20.38 12.68
N VAL A 111 27.54 21.38 13.53
CA VAL A 111 26.98 21.18 14.88
C VAL A 111 25.46 20.99 14.81
N LEU A 112 24.95 19.97 15.48
CA LEU A 112 23.52 19.71 15.67
C LEU A 112 22.88 20.75 16.60
N ASP A 113 21.63 21.10 16.33
CA ASP A 113 20.84 21.97 17.22
C ASP A 113 20.74 21.39 18.65
N GLU A 114 20.49 22.24 19.64
CA GLU A 114 20.29 21.80 21.03
C GLU A 114 19.07 20.88 21.19
N LYS A 115 17.99 21.18 20.47
CA LYS A 115 16.75 20.39 20.46
C LYS A 115 16.39 19.99 19.04
N ILE A 116 16.67 18.73 18.71
CA ILE A 116 16.26 18.09 17.46
C ILE A 116 14.72 18.04 17.41
N ARG A 117 14.13 18.52 16.32
CA ARG A 117 12.67 18.53 16.13
C ARG A 117 12.26 17.32 15.31
N VAL A 118 11.46 16.43 15.90
CA VAL A 118 11.00 15.19 15.25
C VAL A 118 9.51 15.30 14.94
N GLN A 119 9.11 14.82 13.77
CA GLN A 119 7.72 14.74 13.33
C GLN A 119 7.47 13.41 12.64
N HIS A 120 6.38 12.73 13.01
CA HIS A 120 5.90 11.52 12.35
C HIS A 120 4.74 11.89 11.43
N LYS A 121 4.76 11.40 10.19
CA LYS A 121 3.69 11.59 9.20
C LYS A 121 3.40 10.27 8.49
N GLY A 122 2.42 9.54 9.02
CA GLY A 122 2.09 8.20 8.52
C GLY A 122 3.25 7.23 8.72
N ASN A 123 3.77 6.68 7.63
CA ASN A 123 4.90 5.77 7.55
C ASN A 123 6.27 6.47 7.39
N ARG A 124 6.37 7.76 7.74
CA ARG A 124 7.63 8.53 7.67
C ARG A 124 7.97 9.20 8.99
N CYS A 125 9.20 9.00 9.45
CA CYS A 125 9.86 9.84 10.45
C CYS A 125 10.61 10.97 9.74
N LEU A 126 10.55 12.18 10.29
CA LEU A 126 11.30 13.35 9.86
C LEU A 126 11.97 13.99 11.08
N ALA A 127 13.27 14.23 11.01
CA ALA A 127 14.02 14.94 12.06
C ALA A 127 14.80 16.12 11.48
N LEU A 128 14.56 17.32 11.99
CA LEU A 128 15.37 18.51 11.72
C LEU A 128 16.57 18.50 12.66
N LEU A 129 17.75 18.27 12.10
CA LEU A 129 19.02 18.01 12.79
C LEU A 129 19.78 19.30 13.11
N SER A 130 19.76 20.26 12.19
CA SER A 130 20.15 21.63 12.47
C SER A 130 19.31 22.63 11.69
N GLY A 131 19.01 23.79 12.28
CA GLY A 131 18.40 24.93 11.61
C GLY A 131 19.39 25.89 10.95
N ASN A 132 20.70 25.67 11.09
CA ASN A 132 21.73 26.51 10.46
C ASN A 132 21.74 26.30 8.94
N PRO A 133 21.65 27.36 8.11
CA PRO A 133 21.69 27.24 6.66
C PRO A 133 22.95 26.52 6.16
N VAL A 134 22.76 25.66 5.16
CA VAL A 134 23.83 25.00 4.39
C VAL A 134 23.53 25.12 2.91
N ASP A 135 24.53 24.87 2.07
CA ASP A 135 24.34 24.76 0.61
C ASP A 135 23.31 23.66 0.27
N GLU A 136 22.67 23.78 -0.89
CA GLU A 136 21.68 22.79 -1.32
C GLU A 136 22.31 21.41 -1.44
N PHE A 137 21.84 20.49 -0.61
CA PHE A 137 22.34 19.12 -0.53
C PHE A 137 21.16 18.16 -0.52
N ARG A 138 21.27 17.07 -1.28
CA ARG A 138 20.30 15.98 -1.22
C ARG A 138 20.98 14.65 -1.46
N TRP A 139 20.78 13.74 -0.53
CA TRP A 139 21.23 12.36 -0.60
C TRP A 139 20.06 11.42 -0.30
N ASN A 140 20.00 10.28 -0.99
CA ASN A 140 18.98 9.26 -0.75
C ASN A 140 19.53 7.84 -0.90
N ALA A 141 18.98 6.94 -0.10
CA ALA A 141 19.05 5.50 -0.28
C ALA A 141 17.62 4.96 -0.31
N SER A 142 17.32 4.05 -1.25
CA SER A 142 15.99 3.43 -1.39
C SER A 142 16.16 1.99 -1.84
N GLU A 143 15.27 1.11 -1.37
CA GLU A 143 15.18 -0.29 -1.79
C GLU A 143 15.10 -0.43 -3.32
N LEU A 144 14.36 0.48 -3.97
CA LEU A 144 14.08 0.45 -5.42
C LEU A 144 15.22 1.02 -6.28
N THR A 145 16.17 1.75 -5.72
CA THR A 145 17.31 2.27 -6.49
C THR A 145 18.36 1.19 -6.74
N GLU A 146 18.57 0.82 -7.99
CA GLU A 146 19.74 0.03 -8.42
C GLU A 146 20.94 0.90 -8.79
N ASN A 147 20.74 2.18 -9.10
CA ASN A 147 21.79 3.10 -9.51
C ASN A 147 21.58 4.47 -8.88
N ASN A 148 22.44 4.86 -7.93
CA ASN A 148 22.72 6.27 -7.67
C ASN A 148 23.96 6.64 -8.51
N PRO A 149 23.90 7.61 -9.45
CA PRO A 149 25.05 7.97 -10.29
C PRO A 149 26.25 8.55 -9.52
N GLN A 150 26.15 8.74 -8.19
CA GLN A 150 27.31 8.96 -7.32
C GLN A 150 28.09 7.66 -6.96
N THR A 151 27.82 6.52 -7.60
CA THR A 151 28.81 5.41 -7.73
C THR A 151 29.96 5.78 -8.67
N GLY A 152 30.45 7.01 -8.59
CA GLY A 152 31.56 7.54 -9.38
C GLY A 152 32.89 7.09 -8.78
N LEU A 153 33.49 6.05 -9.36
CA LEU A 153 34.80 5.49 -9.03
C LEU A 153 35.10 5.41 -7.52
N TYR A 154 34.84 4.24 -6.93
CA TYR A 154 35.41 3.85 -5.64
C TYR A 154 36.95 3.87 -5.70
N LYS A 155 37.55 5.03 -5.42
CA LYS A 155 38.97 5.10 -5.07
C LYS A 155 39.09 4.57 -3.65
N ALA A 156 39.82 3.46 -3.51
CA ALA A 156 40.13 2.84 -2.23
C ALA A 156 40.53 3.90 -1.19
N SER A 157 39.83 3.89 -0.05
CA SER A 157 40.31 4.57 1.14
C SER A 157 41.68 4.02 1.47
N ALA A 158 42.69 4.88 1.59
CA ALA A 158 44.07 4.49 1.87
C ALA A 158 44.25 4.08 3.35
N GLY A 159 43.56 3.02 3.77
CA GLY A 159 43.77 2.32 5.03
C GLY A 159 44.63 1.07 4.80
N ASN A 160 45.75 0.94 5.51
CA ASN A 160 46.64 -0.21 5.36
C ASN A 160 46.07 -1.50 5.97
N SER A 161 45.18 -2.17 5.23
CA SER A 161 45.03 -3.63 5.23
C SER A 161 44.28 -4.04 3.97
N ARG A 162 44.92 -4.81 3.07
CA ARG A 162 44.28 -5.30 1.83
C ARG A 162 43.25 -6.43 2.05
N VAL A 163 43.01 -6.83 3.30
CA VAL A 163 42.28 -8.05 3.63
C VAL A 163 40.93 -7.68 4.25
N ALA A 164 39.84 -8.07 3.59
CA ALA A 164 38.47 -7.79 4.02
C ALA A 164 38.01 -8.75 5.13
N GLY A 165 37.62 -8.22 6.29
CA GLY A 165 37.08 -8.99 7.40
C GLY A 165 35.56 -9.11 7.33
N LEU A 166 35.03 -10.34 7.27
CA LEU A 166 33.58 -10.61 7.34
C LEU A 166 33.02 -10.15 8.70
N LYS A 167 32.10 -9.18 8.71
CA LYS A 167 31.50 -8.55 9.91
C LYS A 167 30.14 -9.08 10.28
N ASN A 168 29.31 -9.44 9.30
CA ASN A 168 28.00 -10.04 9.57
C ASN A 168 27.56 -10.96 8.41
N ILE A 169 26.72 -11.93 8.72
CA ILE A 169 25.87 -12.64 7.76
C ILE A 169 24.44 -12.40 8.17
N ARG A 170 23.61 -12.01 7.20
CA ARG A 170 22.20 -11.69 7.39
C ARG A 170 21.35 -12.53 6.46
N PHE A 171 20.33 -13.19 7.00
CA PHE A 171 19.28 -13.82 6.21
C PHE A 171 17.98 -13.05 6.40
N LEU A 172 17.42 -12.51 5.32
CA LEU A 172 16.12 -11.86 5.28
C LEU A 172 15.21 -12.60 4.30
N ARG A 173 14.14 -13.21 4.80
CA ARG A 173 13.06 -13.76 4.00
C ARG A 173 11.86 -12.81 4.01
N ARG A 174 11.34 -12.49 2.83
CA ARG A 174 10.06 -11.79 2.64
C ARG A 174 9.20 -12.59 1.67
N GLU A 175 8.05 -13.04 2.14
CA GLU A 175 7.16 -13.99 1.44
C GLU A 175 7.91 -15.26 0.96
N ALA A 176 8.05 -15.42 -0.35
CA ALA A 176 8.75 -16.53 -0.99
C ALA A 176 10.24 -16.23 -1.24
N VAL A 177 10.70 -14.98 -1.16
CA VAL A 177 12.10 -14.64 -1.50
C VAL A 177 12.95 -14.62 -0.24
N GLY A 178 14.02 -15.43 -0.23
CA GLY A 178 15.07 -15.42 0.79
C GLY A 178 16.35 -14.76 0.26
N GLU A 179 16.74 -13.66 0.89
CA GLU A 179 18.01 -12.97 0.73
C GLU A 179 19.01 -13.46 1.79
N LEU A 180 20.23 -13.80 1.38
CA LEU A 180 21.34 -14.13 2.27
C LEU A 180 22.55 -13.25 1.92
N SER A 181 22.83 -12.27 2.78
CA SER A 181 23.84 -11.23 2.58
C SER A 181 25.03 -11.42 3.51
N PHE A 182 26.25 -11.24 2.99
CA PHE A 182 27.53 -11.32 3.67
C PHE A 182 28.18 -9.93 3.63
N LEU A 183 28.41 -9.34 4.80
CA LEU A 183 28.88 -7.96 4.96
C LEU A 183 30.33 -7.96 5.45
N PHE A 184 31.20 -7.23 4.77
CA PHE A 184 32.63 -7.11 5.07
C PHE A 184 32.99 -5.68 5.52
N ASP A 185 34.22 -5.45 6.00
CA ASP A 185 34.72 -4.08 6.28
C ASP A 185 35.39 -3.38 5.08
N ASN A 186 35.57 -4.10 3.98
CA ASN A 186 36.15 -3.60 2.73
C ASN A 186 35.53 -4.32 1.54
N GLU A 187 35.73 -3.75 0.35
CA GLU A 187 35.33 -4.38 -0.91
C GLU A 187 35.93 -5.79 -1.04
N VAL A 188 35.11 -6.73 -1.49
CA VAL A 188 35.48 -8.14 -1.61
C VAL A 188 35.09 -8.70 -2.97
N THR A 189 35.91 -9.60 -3.51
CA THR A 189 35.61 -10.33 -4.74
C THR A 189 35.66 -11.83 -4.50
N GLY A 190 34.97 -12.63 -5.31
CA GLY A 190 34.99 -14.07 -5.14
C GLY A 190 34.38 -14.86 -6.27
N LYS A 191 34.50 -16.18 -6.16
CA LYS A 191 33.96 -17.15 -7.12
C LYS A 191 32.89 -17.99 -6.44
N ILE A 192 31.78 -18.20 -7.13
CA ILE A 192 30.67 -19.05 -6.68
C ILE A 192 30.60 -20.32 -7.53
N LYS A 193 30.35 -21.46 -6.88
CA LYS A 193 30.08 -22.75 -7.51
C LYS A 193 28.93 -23.43 -6.76
N ARG A 194 27.94 -23.96 -7.47
CA ARG A 194 26.95 -24.88 -6.89
C ARG A 194 27.42 -26.33 -7.08
N ASP A 195 27.19 -27.14 -6.06
CA ASP A 195 27.53 -28.56 -5.99
C ASP A 195 26.40 -29.31 -5.26
N GLY A 196 25.40 -29.77 -6.03
CA GLY A 196 24.18 -30.36 -5.51
C GLY A 196 23.41 -29.45 -4.54
N ASP A 197 23.18 -29.94 -3.32
CA ASP A 197 22.53 -29.23 -2.21
C ASP A 197 23.47 -28.22 -1.50
N SER A 198 24.61 -27.85 -2.10
CA SER A 198 25.58 -26.91 -1.51
C SER A 198 25.96 -25.80 -2.50
N ILE A 199 26.05 -24.57 -1.99
CA ILE A 199 26.64 -23.42 -2.68
C ILE A 199 27.97 -23.13 -2.00
N VAL A 200 29.06 -23.18 -2.77
CA VAL A 200 30.41 -22.86 -2.30
C VAL A 200 30.82 -21.51 -2.88
N ILE A 201 31.11 -20.56 -2.01
CA ILE A 201 31.68 -19.25 -2.36
C ILE A 201 33.13 -19.25 -1.88
N LEU A 202 34.02 -18.68 -2.67
CA LEU A 202 35.42 -18.47 -2.32
C LEU A 202 35.74 -16.99 -2.51
N PHE A 203 35.79 -16.26 -1.40
CA PHE A 203 36.19 -14.86 -1.38
C PHE A 203 37.72 -14.75 -1.40
N SER A 204 38.22 -13.77 -2.14
CA SER A 204 39.64 -13.49 -2.33
C SER A 204 40.08 -12.35 -1.41
N ASP A 205 41.26 -12.47 -0.83
CA ASP A 205 41.84 -11.57 0.17
C ASP A 205 40.86 -11.22 1.30
N ALA A 206 40.24 -12.25 1.86
CA ALA A 206 39.22 -12.13 2.91
C ALA A 206 39.47 -13.07 4.11
N VAL A 207 38.96 -12.68 5.29
CA VAL A 207 39.06 -13.43 6.56
C VAL A 207 37.75 -13.41 7.34
N ASN A 208 37.57 -14.35 8.26
CA ASN A 208 36.41 -14.52 9.11
C ASN A 208 36.49 -13.61 10.35
N GLY A 209 35.93 -12.41 10.25
CA GLY A 209 35.82 -11.50 11.41
C GLY A 209 34.77 -11.91 12.46
N LEU A 210 33.97 -12.97 12.22
CA LEU A 210 32.86 -13.37 13.10
C LEU A 210 33.27 -14.25 14.29
N GLY A 211 34.50 -14.77 14.31
CA GLY A 211 35.00 -15.69 15.35
C GLY A 211 34.32 -17.07 15.42
N LYS A 212 33.26 -17.33 14.64
CA LYS A 212 32.56 -18.62 14.55
C LYS A 212 32.74 -19.22 13.16
N ALA A 213 32.98 -20.54 13.10
CA ALA A 213 33.20 -21.27 11.85
C ALA A 213 31.94 -21.92 11.26
N ALA A 214 30.81 -21.90 11.96
CA ALA A 214 29.55 -22.47 11.47
C ALA A 214 28.33 -21.77 12.06
N PHE A 215 27.26 -21.69 11.27
CA PHE A 215 25.98 -21.10 11.62
C PHE A 215 24.83 -22.00 11.13
N SER A 216 23.78 -22.12 11.94
CA SER A 216 22.50 -22.72 11.55
C SER A 216 21.49 -21.59 11.36
N LEU A 217 20.64 -21.71 10.35
CA LEU A 217 19.63 -20.70 10.01
C LEU A 217 18.23 -21.13 10.46
N PRO A 218 17.23 -20.22 10.49
CA PRO A 218 15.87 -20.51 10.92
C PRO A 218 15.22 -21.68 10.16
N GLU A 219 14.29 -22.38 10.81
CA GLU A 219 13.63 -23.54 10.20
C GLU A 219 12.73 -23.14 9.01
N GLY A 220 12.67 -23.98 7.99
CA GLY A 220 11.93 -23.68 6.75
C GLY A 220 12.59 -22.66 5.82
N SER A 221 13.74 -22.08 6.19
CA SER A 221 14.54 -21.25 5.28
C SER A 221 15.13 -22.05 4.11
N VAL A 222 15.48 -21.36 3.02
CA VAL A 222 16.09 -21.99 1.83
C VAL A 222 17.49 -22.55 2.11
N TYR A 223 18.20 -21.92 3.04
CA TYR A 223 19.58 -22.24 3.41
C TYR A 223 19.62 -22.79 4.83
N LYS A 224 20.00 -24.04 5.04
CA LYS A 224 19.99 -24.70 6.36
C LYS A 224 21.18 -24.35 7.24
N LYS A 225 22.37 -24.25 6.64
CA LYS A 225 23.63 -24.15 7.36
C LYS A 225 24.67 -23.40 6.54
N ILE A 226 25.51 -22.63 7.20
CA ILE A 226 26.70 -21.99 6.64
C ILE A 226 27.92 -22.51 7.40
N ASP A 227 28.88 -23.08 6.68
CA ASP A 227 30.18 -23.51 7.18
C ASP A 227 31.28 -22.60 6.58
N ILE A 228 32.09 -21.96 7.42
CA ILE A 228 33.14 -21.02 7.02
C ILE A 228 34.52 -21.68 7.22
N ARG A 229 35.41 -21.51 6.25
CA ARG A 229 36.77 -22.05 6.25
C ARG A 229 37.75 -21.04 5.70
N GLU A 230 38.76 -20.71 6.47
CA GLU A 230 39.91 -19.93 5.98
C GLU A 230 40.98 -20.83 5.40
N LYS A 231 41.68 -20.34 4.38
CA LYS A 231 42.93 -20.91 3.91
C LYS A 231 43.84 -19.81 3.37
N LYS A 232 45.01 -19.63 3.98
CA LYS A 232 46.08 -18.80 3.41
C LYS A 232 46.82 -19.58 2.32
N ILE A 233 47.03 -18.96 1.16
CA ILE A 233 47.78 -19.53 0.03
C ILE A 233 48.77 -18.46 -0.44
N GLY A 234 50.05 -18.64 -0.11
CA GLY A 234 51.06 -17.59 -0.27
C GLY A 234 50.69 -16.38 0.59
N ASP A 235 50.64 -15.20 -0.01
CA ASP A 235 50.24 -13.96 0.66
C ASP A 235 48.71 -13.71 0.65
N SER A 236 47.95 -14.41 -0.20
CA SER A 236 46.50 -14.25 -0.29
C SER A 236 45.76 -15.06 0.77
N ASN A 237 44.75 -14.44 1.38
CA ASN A 237 43.82 -15.09 2.30
C ASN A 237 42.54 -15.46 1.55
N LEU A 238 42.16 -16.74 1.57
CA LEU A 238 40.92 -17.21 0.97
C LEU A 238 39.90 -17.55 2.05
N LEU A 239 38.72 -16.94 1.96
CA LEU A 239 37.58 -17.25 2.82
C LEU A 239 36.58 -18.10 2.02
N GLY A 240 36.58 -19.40 2.28
CA GLY A 240 35.60 -20.34 1.74
C GLY A 240 34.34 -20.37 2.59
N VAL A 241 33.18 -20.17 1.98
CA VAL A 241 31.87 -20.28 2.62
C VAL A 241 31.06 -21.36 1.92
N ILE A 242 30.60 -22.36 2.68
CA ILE A 242 29.83 -23.50 2.20
C ILE A 242 28.42 -23.39 2.77
N ILE A 243 27.44 -23.10 1.93
CA ILE A 243 26.04 -22.91 2.28
C ILE A 243 25.26 -24.15 1.86
N LYS A 244 24.68 -24.88 2.81
CA LYS A 244 23.80 -26.02 2.51
C LYS A 244 22.37 -25.55 2.29
N THR A 245 21.77 -25.87 1.16
CA THR A 245 20.35 -25.60 0.86
C THR A 245 19.44 -26.70 1.39
N ASP A 246 18.15 -26.41 1.62
CA ASP A 246 17.16 -27.49 1.75
C ASP A 246 16.94 -28.19 0.40
N ARG A 247 16.87 -29.53 0.41
CA ARG A 247 16.45 -30.35 -0.73
C ARG A 247 15.08 -29.97 -1.28
N LYS A 248 14.19 -29.47 -0.42
CA LYS A 248 12.89 -28.92 -0.86
C LYS A 248 13.02 -27.79 -1.88
N PHE A 249 14.17 -27.09 -1.88
CA PHE A 249 14.45 -25.96 -2.77
C PHE A 249 15.69 -26.19 -3.66
N SER A 250 16.36 -27.35 -3.58
CA SER A 250 17.63 -27.54 -4.31
C SER A 250 17.44 -27.70 -5.82
N GLY A 251 16.23 -28.09 -6.26
CA GLY A 251 15.83 -28.15 -7.67
C GLY A 251 15.44 -26.81 -8.31
N SER A 252 15.30 -25.72 -7.55
CA SER A 252 15.09 -24.40 -8.17
C SER A 252 16.43 -23.85 -8.68
N SER A 253 16.54 -23.67 -9.99
CA SER A 253 17.73 -23.14 -10.68
C SER A 253 17.92 -21.62 -10.52
N GLN A 254 17.17 -21.00 -9.60
CA GLN A 254 16.93 -19.55 -9.53
C GLN A 254 17.72 -18.83 -8.43
N SER A 255 18.85 -19.40 -7.95
CA SER A 255 19.71 -18.68 -7.02
C SER A 255 20.49 -17.58 -7.74
N ILE A 256 20.13 -16.31 -7.52
CA ILE A 256 20.79 -15.14 -8.11
C ILE A 256 21.83 -14.61 -7.12
N ALA A 257 23.04 -14.34 -7.61
CA ALA A 257 24.13 -13.76 -6.82
C ALA A 257 24.40 -12.31 -7.25
N HIS A 258 24.64 -11.42 -6.29
CA HIS A 258 24.92 -10.01 -6.51
C HIS A 258 26.12 -9.54 -5.67
N TRP A 259 26.94 -8.66 -6.23
CA TRP A 259 28.08 -8.01 -5.58
C TRP A 259 27.83 -6.52 -5.54
N SER A 260 27.96 -5.92 -4.35
CA SER A 260 27.81 -4.48 -4.13
C SER A 260 28.89 -4.01 -3.16
N GLY A 261 30.13 -3.87 -3.66
CA GLY A 261 31.28 -3.40 -2.88
C GLY A 261 31.66 -4.34 -1.74
N ASP A 262 31.38 -3.92 -0.51
CA ASP A 262 31.60 -4.64 0.75
C ASP A 262 30.50 -5.67 1.08
N VAL A 263 29.44 -5.76 0.27
CA VAL A 263 28.33 -6.71 0.45
C VAL A 263 28.23 -7.71 -0.71
N PHE A 264 28.11 -8.99 -0.37
CA PHE A 264 27.76 -10.06 -1.30
C PHE A 264 26.42 -10.69 -0.92
N THR A 265 25.50 -10.85 -1.87
CA THR A 265 24.13 -11.30 -1.61
C THR A 265 23.70 -12.47 -2.50
N LEU A 266 23.00 -13.44 -1.91
CA LEU A 266 22.32 -14.54 -2.60
C LEU A 266 20.81 -14.46 -2.41
N PHE A 267 20.07 -14.36 -3.50
CA PHE A 267 18.62 -14.48 -3.54
C PHE A 267 18.22 -15.91 -3.93
N ALA A 268 17.17 -16.44 -3.30
CA ALA A 268 16.52 -17.69 -3.71
C ALA A 268 15.02 -17.67 -3.44
N SER A 269 14.24 -18.38 -4.26
CA SER A 269 12.77 -18.46 -4.15
C SER A 269 12.29 -19.76 -3.49
N ALA A 270 11.25 -19.63 -2.68
CA ALA A 270 10.55 -20.66 -1.90
C ALA A 270 9.03 -20.56 -2.15
N GLU A 271 8.60 -20.83 -3.37
CA GLU A 271 7.27 -20.49 -3.92
C GLU A 271 6.05 -20.98 -3.09
N ASN A 272 6.19 -22.08 -2.36
CA ASN A 272 5.09 -22.74 -1.64
C ASN A 272 4.97 -22.38 -0.15
N ASP A 273 5.85 -21.52 0.37
CA ASP A 273 5.86 -21.16 1.78
C ASP A 273 6.11 -19.65 1.93
N ARG A 274 5.12 -18.93 2.44
CA ARG A 274 5.20 -17.48 2.63
C ARG A 274 5.49 -17.19 4.10
N LYS A 275 6.66 -16.64 4.37
CA LYS A 275 7.12 -16.33 5.73
C LYS A 275 7.95 -15.06 5.75
N VAL A 276 7.87 -14.28 6.82
CA VAL A 276 8.87 -13.25 7.12
C VAL A 276 9.86 -13.86 8.11
N SER A 277 11.15 -13.75 7.80
CA SER A 277 12.21 -14.21 8.70
C SER A 277 13.39 -13.25 8.62
N LEU A 278 13.93 -12.82 9.74
CA LEU A 278 15.22 -12.12 9.80
C LEU A 278 16.12 -12.88 10.76
N TRP A 279 17.39 -13.01 10.41
CA TRP A 279 18.42 -13.65 11.24
C TRP A 279 19.78 -13.02 10.96
N THR A 280 20.56 -12.73 12.00
CA THR A 280 21.94 -12.25 11.89
C THR A 280 22.94 -13.18 12.58
N SER A 281 24.18 -13.18 12.10
CA SER A 281 25.27 -14.02 12.63
C SER A 281 25.72 -13.62 14.04
N SER A 282 25.51 -12.37 14.45
CA SER A 282 25.71 -11.90 15.82
C SER A 282 24.69 -12.51 16.79
N GLY A 283 23.47 -12.78 16.32
CA GLY A 283 22.32 -13.22 17.12
C GLY A 283 21.45 -12.06 17.62
N GLU A 284 21.84 -10.81 17.35
CA GLU A 284 21.18 -9.59 17.85
C GLU A 284 19.79 -9.38 17.22
N ALA A 285 19.57 -9.87 16.00
CA ALA A 285 18.28 -9.78 15.33
C ALA A 285 17.82 -11.15 14.84
N GLN A 286 16.78 -11.69 15.48
CA GLN A 286 16.04 -12.87 15.02
C GLN A 286 14.53 -12.58 15.03
N TRP A 287 13.89 -12.77 13.88
CA TRP A 287 12.45 -12.61 13.70
C TRP A 287 11.88 -13.77 12.90
N GLU A 288 10.66 -14.18 13.23
CA GLU A 288 9.98 -15.21 12.49
C GLU A 288 8.45 -15.02 12.60
N TYR A 289 7.79 -14.77 11.47
CA TYR A 289 6.33 -14.58 11.40
C TYR A 289 5.75 -15.28 10.17
N ASP A 290 4.76 -16.14 10.40
CA ASP A 290 3.95 -16.75 9.36
C ASP A 290 2.87 -15.76 8.90
N PHE A 291 2.77 -15.53 7.60
CA PHE A 291 1.67 -14.73 7.05
C PHE A 291 0.32 -15.35 7.44
N TYR A 292 -0.64 -14.50 7.81
CA TYR A 292 -2.00 -14.95 8.12
C TYR A 292 -2.57 -15.79 6.97
N ARG A 293 -2.69 -17.09 7.20
CA ARG A 293 -3.41 -17.99 6.31
C ARG A 293 -4.89 -17.78 6.58
N ILE A 294 -5.65 -17.41 5.55
CA ILE A 294 -7.11 -17.43 5.61
C ILE A 294 -7.49 -18.86 6.04
N PRO A 295 -8.23 -19.04 7.15
CA PRO A 295 -8.63 -20.36 7.59
C PRO A 295 -9.43 -21.03 6.49
N ASP A 296 -9.07 -22.27 6.16
CA ASP A 296 -9.78 -23.05 5.16
C ASP A 296 -11.11 -23.49 5.79
N TYR A 297 -12.16 -22.71 5.50
CA TYR A 297 -13.51 -23.05 5.92
C TYR A 297 -13.99 -24.23 5.09
N ASP A 298 -14.25 -25.36 5.73
CA ASP A 298 -14.79 -26.55 5.08
C ASP A 298 -16.26 -26.30 4.71
N VAL A 299 -16.47 -25.60 3.60
CA VAL A 299 -17.77 -25.21 3.10
C VAL A 299 -18.40 -26.40 2.38
N ASP A 300 -19.53 -26.89 2.89
CA ASP A 300 -20.31 -27.93 2.21
C ASP A 300 -20.94 -27.40 0.91
N LEU A 301 -20.15 -27.45 -0.16
CA LEU A 301 -20.55 -27.09 -1.53
C LEU A 301 -21.69 -27.96 -2.08
N LYS A 302 -22.02 -29.09 -1.44
CA LYS A 302 -23.14 -29.94 -1.83
C LYS A 302 -24.44 -29.40 -1.28
N SER A 303 -24.58 -29.21 0.04
CA SER A 303 -25.82 -28.65 0.61
C SER A 303 -26.05 -27.20 0.20
N MET A 304 -24.98 -26.41 -0.02
CA MET A 304 -25.11 -25.06 -0.59
C MET A 304 -25.54 -25.09 -2.06
N GLY A 305 -25.11 -26.06 -2.85
CA GLY A 305 -25.62 -26.30 -4.21
C GLY A 305 -27.11 -26.67 -4.21
N GLU A 306 -27.51 -27.60 -3.34
CA GLU A 306 -28.92 -28.02 -3.17
C GLU A 306 -29.82 -26.89 -2.63
N ARG A 307 -29.31 -25.96 -1.83
CA ARG A 307 -30.03 -24.75 -1.43
C ARG A 307 -30.16 -23.78 -2.61
N ALA A 308 -29.06 -23.50 -3.30
CA ALA A 308 -29.05 -22.60 -4.47
C ALA A 308 -30.03 -23.04 -5.58
N LEU A 309 -30.17 -24.34 -5.83
CA LEU A 309 -31.17 -24.86 -6.77
C LEU A 309 -32.60 -24.56 -6.33
N ARG A 310 -32.94 -24.85 -5.06
CA ARG A 310 -34.27 -24.56 -4.48
C ARG A 310 -34.60 -23.07 -4.51
N ASP A 311 -33.63 -22.20 -4.23
CA ASP A 311 -33.81 -20.75 -4.27
C ASP A 311 -34.04 -20.22 -5.71
N VAL A 312 -33.46 -20.89 -6.72
CA VAL A 312 -33.66 -20.54 -8.15
C VAL A 312 -34.96 -21.13 -8.72
N GLU A 313 -35.39 -22.30 -8.24
CA GLU A 313 -36.63 -22.97 -8.65
C GLU A 313 -37.87 -22.33 -8.01
N SER A 314 -37.80 -21.94 -6.74
CA SER A 314 -38.88 -21.19 -6.06
C SER A 314 -39.15 -19.81 -6.66
N GLN A 315 -38.16 -19.21 -7.34
CA GLN A 315 -38.35 -17.98 -8.13
C GLN A 315 -39.05 -18.19 -9.48
N GLN A 316 -39.34 -19.45 -9.86
CA GLN A 316 -39.85 -19.79 -11.19
C GLN A 316 -41.37 -20.08 -11.24
N GLU A 317 -42.05 -20.14 -10.08
CA GLU A 317 -43.51 -20.33 -10.00
C GLU A 317 -44.21 -19.32 -9.06
N ILE A 318 -44.36 -18.08 -9.52
CA ILE A 318 -45.50 -17.23 -9.12
C ILE A 318 -46.17 -16.68 -10.38
N GLY A 319 -46.66 -17.60 -11.21
CA GLY A 319 -47.53 -17.33 -12.35
C GLY A 319 -48.91 -17.93 -12.09
N SER A 320 -49.85 -17.10 -11.62
CA SER A 320 -51.31 -17.24 -11.77
C SER A 320 -51.91 -18.66 -11.92
N THR A 321 -52.64 -19.14 -10.91
CA THR A 321 -54.13 -19.27 -10.94
C THR A 321 -54.62 -19.90 -9.62
N PHE A 322 -55.38 -19.15 -8.81
CA PHE A 322 -56.18 -19.75 -7.75
C PHE A 322 -57.47 -20.33 -8.35
N ASN A 323 -57.54 -21.65 -8.53
CA ASN A 323 -58.80 -22.33 -8.79
C ASN A 323 -59.50 -22.62 -7.46
N VAL A 324 -60.66 -21.99 -7.25
CA VAL A 324 -61.65 -22.41 -6.24
C VAL A 324 -62.61 -23.38 -6.92
N ASN A 325 -62.75 -24.61 -6.38
CA ASN A 325 -64.00 -25.37 -6.34
C ASN A 325 -63.84 -26.73 -5.63
N GLY A 326 -64.84 -27.10 -4.82
CA GLY A 326 -65.33 -28.49 -4.74
C GLY A 326 -64.65 -29.50 -3.79
N GLU A 327 -65.11 -29.51 -2.53
CA GLU A 327 -65.39 -30.68 -1.67
C GLU A 327 -64.37 -31.83 -1.41
N SER A 328 -64.16 -32.07 -0.11
CA SER A 328 -64.08 -33.39 0.59
C SER A 328 -63.01 -34.44 0.22
N GLY A 329 -62.09 -34.73 1.17
CA GLY A 329 -61.43 -36.05 1.18
C GLY A 329 -60.17 -36.29 2.03
N ILE A 330 -60.29 -36.31 3.37
CA ILE A 330 -59.52 -37.19 4.30
C ILE A 330 -57.97 -36.98 4.48
N THR A 331 -57.64 -36.59 5.71
CA THR A 331 -56.42 -36.73 6.55
C THR A 331 -55.49 -37.94 6.31
N ALA A 332 -54.23 -38.08 6.73
CA ALA A 332 -53.39 -37.48 7.80
C ALA A 332 -51.91 -37.95 7.61
N SER A 333 -50.86 -37.60 8.38
CA SER A 333 -50.51 -36.47 9.28
C SER A 333 -49.07 -36.65 9.81
N VAL A 334 -48.25 -35.61 9.97
CA VAL A 334 -47.03 -35.64 10.83
C VAL A 334 -46.96 -34.37 11.69
N LYS A 335 -46.53 -34.53 12.93
CA LYS A 335 -46.61 -33.55 14.03
C LYS A 335 -45.67 -32.36 13.86
N SER A 336 -46.20 -31.15 14.02
CA SER A 336 -45.46 -30.00 14.54
C SER A 336 -45.54 -30.00 16.08
N GLN A 337 -44.39 -29.97 16.76
CA GLN A 337 -44.32 -29.67 18.21
C GLN A 337 -43.68 -28.29 18.43
N ASP A 338 -44.06 -27.67 19.54
CA ASP A 338 -44.00 -26.23 19.76
C ASP A 338 -42.60 -25.65 19.96
N MET A 339 -42.38 -24.43 19.46
CA MET A 339 -41.48 -23.48 20.12
C MET A 339 -41.99 -22.04 20.03
N HIS A 340 -41.73 -21.30 21.11
CA HIS A 340 -42.46 -20.11 21.54
C HIS A 340 -42.28 -18.86 20.64
N PRO A 341 -43.30 -18.00 20.47
CA PRO A 341 -43.18 -16.76 19.69
C PRO A 341 -42.47 -15.67 20.50
N SER A 342 -41.13 -15.73 20.60
CA SER A 342 -40.33 -14.68 21.27
C SER A 342 -38.98 -14.36 20.59
N ALA A 343 -38.58 -15.10 19.55
CA ALA A 343 -37.36 -14.79 18.80
C ALA A 343 -37.53 -13.59 17.84
N SER A 344 -38.74 -13.41 17.29
CA SER A 344 -39.01 -12.44 16.22
C SER A 344 -38.82 -10.97 16.65
N SER A 345 -39.16 -10.63 17.90
CA SER A 345 -39.05 -9.26 18.42
C SER A 345 -37.64 -8.88 18.87
N LEU A 346 -36.78 -9.87 19.16
CA LEU A 346 -35.38 -9.63 19.54
C LEU A 346 -34.48 -9.48 18.31
N ILE A 347 -34.71 -10.28 17.25
CA ILE A 347 -33.93 -10.15 16.00
C ILE A 347 -34.15 -8.77 15.35
N GLN A 348 -35.39 -8.24 15.42
CA GLN A 348 -35.71 -6.95 14.82
C GLN A 348 -35.03 -5.76 15.56
N LYS A 349 -34.91 -5.82 16.90
CA LYS A 349 -34.18 -4.79 17.68
C LYS A 349 -32.66 -4.87 17.58
N THR A 350 -32.08 -6.02 17.21
CA THR A 350 -30.62 -6.18 17.10
C THR A 350 -30.10 -5.93 15.67
N ALA A 351 -30.95 -6.02 14.64
CA ALA A 351 -30.56 -5.72 13.25
C ALA A 351 -30.44 -4.21 12.95
N GLU A 352 -31.13 -3.35 13.70
CA GLU A 352 -31.15 -1.89 13.45
C GLU A 352 -29.93 -1.14 14.00
N SER A 353 -29.12 -1.76 14.88
CA SER A 353 -27.97 -1.10 15.53
C SER A 353 -26.64 -1.15 14.75
N TYR A 354 -26.58 -1.92 13.65
CA TYR A 354 -25.34 -2.14 12.88
C TYR A 354 -25.32 -1.56 11.45
N GLN A 355 -26.24 -0.65 11.11
CA GLN A 355 -26.06 0.26 9.97
C GLN A 355 -25.53 1.64 10.40
N LYS A 356 -24.29 1.69 10.90
CA LYS A 356 -23.57 2.97 11.00
C LYS A 356 -23.14 3.41 9.59
N LYS A 357 -24.10 3.94 8.82
CA LYS A 357 -23.89 4.48 7.47
C LYS A 357 -22.68 5.42 7.50
N ILE A 358 -21.64 5.07 6.74
CA ILE A 358 -20.44 5.91 6.61
C ILE A 358 -20.92 7.29 6.13
N PRO A 359 -20.59 8.39 6.82
CA PRO A 359 -21.09 9.71 6.44
C PRO A 359 -20.51 10.08 5.09
N GLU A 360 -21.37 10.06 4.07
CA GLU A 360 -21.04 10.51 2.70
C GLU A 360 -20.49 11.95 2.77
N PRO A 361 -19.33 12.24 2.15
CA PRO A 361 -18.75 13.57 2.20
C PRO A 361 -19.68 14.59 1.54
N LEU A 362 -19.69 15.79 2.10
CA LEU A 362 -20.46 16.91 1.60
C LEU A 362 -19.58 17.74 0.66
N ILE A 363 -20.08 18.10 -0.51
CA ILE A 363 -19.33 18.80 -1.55
C ILE A 363 -19.88 20.21 -1.73
N VAL A 364 -19.02 21.21 -1.73
CA VAL A 364 -19.40 22.60 -2.01
C VAL A 364 -19.74 22.77 -3.50
N ILE A 365 -20.98 23.15 -3.82
CA ILE A 365 -21.49 23.23 -5.20
C ILE A 365 -21.66 24.68 -5.71
N ALA A 366 -21.33 25.67 -4.88
CA ALA A 366 -21.37 27.10 -5.22
C ALA A 366 -20.00 27.76 -5.04
N GLU A 367 -19.82 28.94 -5.63
CA GLU A 367 -18.59 29.72 -5.54
C GLU A 367 -18.67 30.70 -4.35
N LYS A 368 -17.52 30.97 -3.70
CA LYS A 368 -17.39 31.97 -2.63
C LYS A 368 -18.40 31.79 -1.48
N VAL A 369 -18.44 30.59 -0.90
CA VAL A 369 -19.46 30.20 0.09
C VAL A 369 -18.98 30.52 1.51
N ASN A 370 -19.54 31.54 2.13
CA ASN A 370 -19.16 31.90 3.51
C ASN A 370 -19.63 30.84 4.51
N TYR A 371 -18.76 30.47 5.46
CA TYR A 371 -19.14 29.72 6.65
C TYR A 371 -19.16 30.63 7.88
N ARG A 372 -20.06 30.33 8.82
CA ARG A 372 -20.40 31.19 9.97
C ARG A 372 -20.26 30.47 11.31
N ASN A 373 -20.17 31.25 12.39
CA ASN A 373 -20.10 30.71 13.76
C ASN A 373 -21.42 30.09 14.26
N ALA A 374 -22.56 30.52 13.70
CA ALA A 374 -23.90 30.06 14.05
C ALA A 374 -24.76 29.75 12.81
N PRO A 375 -25.82 28.92 12.93
CA PRO A 375 -26.78 28.64 11.84
C PRO A 375 -27.77 29.80 11.62
N SER A 376 -27.25 30.99 11.32
CA SER A 376 -28.03 32.19 10.99
C SER A 376 -27.32 33.04 9.95
N THR A 377 -28.08 33.78 9.14
CA THR A 377 -27.54 34.80 8.22
C THR A 377 -26.85 35.94 8.95
N ASP A 378 -27.23 36.14 10.21
CA ASP A 378 -26.78 37.22 11.08
C ASP A 378 -25.59 36.78 11.97
N GLY A 379 -25.23 35.50 11.94
CA GLY A 379 -24.02 34.98 12.59
C GLY A 379 -22.74 35.48 11.92
N GLU A 380 -21.64 35.57 12.65
CA GLU A 380 -20.37 36.09 12.13
C GLU A 380 -19.78 35.18 11.05
N ALA A 381 -19.24 35.75 9.96
CA ALA A 381 -18.58 34.99 8.91
C ALA A 381 -17.12 34.70 9.30
N LEU A 382 -16.83 33.41 9.55
CA LEU A 382 -15.51 32.93 9.98
C LEU A 382 -14.53 32.74 8.81
N GLY A 383 -15.05 32.60 7.59
CA GLY A 383 -14.24 32.40 6.39
C GLY A 383 -15.08 32.00 5.18
N GLN A 384 -14.42 31.52 4.13
CA GLN A 384 -15.04 31.19 2.85
C GLN A 384 -14.52 29.86 2.29
N LEU A 385 -15.45 29.01 1.85
CA LEU A 385 -15.18 27.71 1.24
C LEU A 385 -15.10 27.81 -0.29
N SER A 386 -14.29 26.93 -0.88
CA SER A 386 -14.08 26.86 -2.32
C SER A 386 -15.01 25.84 -3.00
N ILE A 387 -15.35 26.10 -4.27
CA ILE A 387 -16.19 25.17 -5.04
C ILE A 387 -15.47 23.81 -5.26
N GLY A 388 -16.16 22.72 -4.95
CA GLY A 388 -15.63 21.35 -4.98
C GLY A 388 -14.83 20.93 -3.75
N GLU A 389 -14.82 21.71 -2.67
CA GLU A 389 -14.22 21.33 -1.40
C GLU A 389 -15.03 20.20 -0.72
N ASN A 390 -14.33 19.26 -0.07
CA ASN A 390 -14.92 18.11 0.63
C ASN A 390 -15.01 18.40 2.13
N LEU A 391 -16.22 18.36 2.67
CA LEU A 391 -16.52 18.64 4.08
C LEU A 391 -17.11 17.40 4.76
N LYS A 392 -16.78 17.19 6.03
CA LYS A 392 -17.42 16.17 6.87
C LYS A 392 -18.67 16.76 7.51
N LEU A 393 -19.82 16.13 7.26
CA LEU A 393 -21.09 16.49 7.88
C LEU A 393 -21.05 16.25 9.41
N VAL A 394 -21.42 17.27 10.20
CA VAL A 394 -21.51 17.19 11.67
C VAL A 394 -22.97 17.25 12.15
N LYS A 395 -23.75 18.25 11.70
CA LYS A 395 -25.18 18.42 12.07
C LYS A 395 -25.93 19.12 10.93
N LYS A 396 -27.24 18.88 10.79
CA LYS A 396 -28.14 19.69 9.94
C LYS A 396 -29.20 20.32 10.85
N GLU A 397 -29.47 21.63 10.69
CA GLU A 397 -30.38 22.39 11.56
C GLU A 397 -30.92 23.62 10.81
N ASN A 398 -32.24 23.79 10.76
CA ASN A 398 -32.93 24.96 10.17
C ASN A 398 -32.42 25.41 8.78
N GLY A 399 -32.10 24.45 7.91
CA GLY A 399 -31.57 24.72 6.55
C GLY A 399 -30.05 24.99 6.50
N TRP A 400 -29.36 24.99 7.63
CA TRP A 400 -27.92 25.06 7.77
C TRP A 400 -27.30 23.68 7.98
N VAL A 401 -26.02 23.60 7.67
CA VAL A 401 -25.19 22.41 7.84
C VAL A 401 -23.93 22.77 8.62
N SER A 402 -23.75 22.17 9.78
CA SER A 402 -22.48 22.22 10.50
C SER A 402 -21.53 21.20 9.87
N PHE A 403 -20.30 21.63 9.60
CA PHE A 403 -19.27 20.82 8.96
C PHE A 403 -17.91 20.97 9.65
N SER A 404 -17.02 20.03 9.36
CA SER A 404 -15.59 20.09 9.69
C SER A 404 -14.78 19.62 8.48
N SER A 405 -13.69 20.33 8.17
CA SER A 405 -12.64 19.93 7.24
C SER A 405 -11.28 19.94 7.97
N PHE A 406 -10.18 19.71 7.24
CA PHE A 406 -8.83 19.83 7.79
C PHE A 406 -8.46 21.29 8.11
N GLU A 407 -9.09 22.26 7.43
CA GLU A 407 -8.70 23.68 7.45
C GLU A 407 -9.77 24.58 8.10
N ALA A 408 -11.03 24.14 8.18
CA ALA A 408 -12.14 24.94 8.69
C ALA A 408 -13.22 24.12 9.42
N GLN A 409 -13.92 24.77 10.35
CA GLN A 409 -15.12 24.27 11.01
C GLN A 409 -16.14 25.41 11.14
N GLY A 410 -17.43 25.12 10.92
CA GLY A 410 -18.48 26.11 11.09
C GLY A 410 -19.82 25.68 10.49
N TRP A 411 -20.69 26.65 10.23
CA TRP A 411 -22.02 26.47 9.65
C TRP A 411 -22.08 27.04 8.23
N VAL A 412 -22.58 26.26 7.28
CA VAL A 412 -22.80 26.66 5.89
C VAL A 412 -24.27 26.49 5.50
N LEU A 413 -24.79 27.33 4.61
CA LEU A 413 -26.17 27.20 4.13
C LEU A 413 -26.32 25.92 3.29
N GLY A 414 -27.28 25.07 3.63
CA GLY A 414 -27.46 23.75 3.02
C GLY A 414 -27.70 23.76 1.50
N LYS A 415 -28.14 24.89 0.93
CA LYS A 415 -28.33 25.03 -0.53
C LYS A 415 -27.02 25.15 -1.34
N PHE A 416 -25.90 25.41 -0.67
CA PHE A 416 -24.58 25.60 -1.31
C PHE A 416 -23.70 24.35 -1.24
N VAL A 417 -24.21 23.27 -0.65
CA VAL A 417 -23.50 22.02 -0.40
C VAL A 417 -24.41 20.84 -0.73
N ALA A 418 -23.86 19.76 -1.25
CA ALA A 418 -24.61 18.55 -1.60
C ALA A 418 -23.91 17.31 -1.06
N ASP A 419 -24.68 16.28 -0.68
CA ASP A 419 -24.10 14.97 -0.38
C ASP A 419 -23.43 14.44 -1.68
N SER A 420 -22.24 13.84 -1.60
CA SER A 420 -21.43 13.48 -2.80
C SER A 420 -22.16 12.59 -3.81
N SER A 421 -23.07 11.73 -3.33
CA SER A 421 -23.95 10.88 -4.14
C SER A 421 -25.01 11.63 -4.95
N LYS A 422 -25.24 12.92 -4.66
CA LYS A 422 -26.29 13.77 -5.26
C LYS A 422 -25.73 14.89 -6.14
N VAL A 423 -24.41 14.96 -6.34
CA VAL A 423 -23.79 15.92 -7.26
C VAL A 423 -23.94 15.40 -8.69
N THR A 424 -24.72 16.10 -9.51
CA THR A 424 -24.98 15.75 -10.90
C THR A 424 -23.75 15.93 -11.79
N SER A 425 -23.68 15.23 -12.92
CA SER A 425 -22.57 15.34 -13.89
C SER A 425 -22.35 16.78 -14.38
N ALA A 426 -23.42 17.57 -14.55
CA ALA A 426 -23.32 18.98 -14.94
C ALA A 426 -22.71 19.86 -13.83
N GLN A 427 -23.02 19.59 -12.56
CA GLN A 427 -22.36 20.25 -11.43
C GLN A 427 -20.89 19.84 -11.32
N TRP A 428 -20.57 18.56 -11.57
CA TRP A 428 -19.18 18.08 -11.62
C TRP A 428 -18.34 18.76 -12.70
N GLU A 429 -18.86 18.94 -13.92
CA GLU A 429 -18.14 19.69 -14.96
C GLU A 429 -17.93 21.16 -14.56
N LYS A 430 -18.93 21.81 -13.95
CA LYS A 430 -18.76 23.18 -13.42
C LYS A 430 -17.69 23.26 -12.32
N ILE A 431 -17.63 22.29 -11.41
CA ILE A 431 -16.60 22.18 -10.37
C ILE A 431 -15.20 22.02 -11.00
N LYS A 432 -15.05 21.10 -11.97
CA LYS A 432 -13.77 20.87 -12.68
C LYS A 432 -13.28 22.12 -13.40
N LEU A 433 -14.14 22.75 -14.21
CA LEU A 433 -13.84 23.96 -14.96
C LEU A 433 -13.34 25.09 -14.05
N LYS A 434 -14.01 25.31 -12.91
CA LYS A 434 -13.64 26.38 -11.98
C LYS A 434 -12.34 26.11 -11.24
N ARG A 435 -12.09 24.87 -10.77
CA ARG A 435 -10.82 24.51 -10.11
C ARG A 435 -9.62 24.64 -11.05
N ALA A 436 -9.77 24.30 -12.34
CA ALA A 436 -8.71 24.47 -13.33
C ALA A 436 -8.36 25.95 -13.57
N VAL A 437 -9.35 26.85 -13.59
CA VAL A 437 -9.12 28.31 -13.73
C VAL A 437 -8.39 28.86 -12.50
N THR A 438 -8.81 28.52 -11.28
CA THR A 438 -8.13 28.97 -10.06
C THR A 438 -6.68 28.48 -9.98
N GLN A 439 -6.42 27.21 -10.34
CA GLN A 439 -5.06 26.66 -10.38
C GLN A 439 -4.16 27.32 -11.44
N THR A 440 -4.74 27.83 -12.53
CA THR A 440 -3.99 28.53 -13.58
C THR A 440 -3.63 29.96 -13.14
N ALA A 441 -4.53 30.65 -12.45
CA ALA A 441 -4.29 32.01 -11.94
C ALA A 441 -3.19 32.05 -10.86
N VAL A 442 -3.27 31.17 -9.84
CA VAL A 442 -2.24 31.09 -8.78
C VAL A 442 -0.85 30.83 -9.36
N LYS A 443 -0.76 29.98 -10.40
CA LYS A 443 0.50 29.64 -11.09
C LYS A 443 1.04 30.75 -12.00
N GLN A 444 0.24 31.79 -12.28
CA GLN A 444 0.69 33.01 -12.97
C GLN A 444 1.17 34.05 -11.95
N GLU A 445 0.46 34.25 -10.84
CA GLU A 445 0.87 35.17 -9.77
C GLU A 445 2.21 34.73 -9.13
N GLU A 446 2.38 33.42 -8.87
CA GLU A 446 3.62 32.86 -8.31
C GLU A 446 4.83 32.99 -9.25
N LYS A 447 4.60 33.13 -10.57
CA LYS A 447 5.66 33.45 -11.55
C LYS A 447 6.00 34.93 -11.60
N VAL A 448 5.01 35.82 -11.53
CA VAL A 448 5.23 37.28 -11.56
C VAL A 448 5.97 37.76 -10.30
N ALA A 449 5.78 37.07 -9.16
CA ALA A 449 6.51 37.34 -7.92
C ALA A 449 7.97 36.85 -7.92
N ALA A 450 8.37 35.97 -8.85
CA ALA A 450 9.70 35.35 -8.86
C ALA A 450 10.75 36.09 -9.73
N ASP A 451 10.31 36.90 -10.70
CA ASP A 451 11.19 37.51 -11.72
C ASP A 451 11.64 38.96 -11.40
N ASN A 452 11.26 39.55 -10.25
CA ASN A 452 11.63 40.93 -9.88
C ASN A 452 12.43 41.00 -8.56
N PRO A 453 13.76 41.20 -8.61
CA PRO A 453 14.52 41.63 -7.43
C PRO A 453 14.14 43.07 -7.05
N ILE A 454 14.03 43.34 -5.75
CA ILE A 454 13.72 44.67 -5.23
C ILE A 454 15.00 45.51 -5.19
N ASP A 455 15.12 46.47 -6.12
CA ASP A 455 16.05 47.61 -6.01
C ASP A 455 15.26 48.92 -5.98
N THR A 456 15.65 49.82 -5.06
CA THR A 456 14.94 51.06 -4.75
C THR A 456 15.57 52.28 -5.44
N VAL A 457 14.83 52.96 -6.32
CA VAL A 457 15.03 54.42 -6.55
C VAL A 457 13.74 55.13 -6.99
N ASP A 458 13.52 56.34 -6.48
CA ASP A 458 12.55 57.32 -6.96
C ASP A 458 12.92 57.88 -8.35
N TYR A 459 11.92 58.33 -9.13
CA TYR A 459 11.76 59.76 -9.50
C TYR A 459 10.46 60.04 -10.28
N LYS A 460 10.01 61.30 -10.20
CA LYS A 460 8.76 61.82 -10.80
C LYS A 460 8.89 62.21 -12.29
N ASN A 461 7.73 62.19 -12.96
CA ASN A 461 7.30 63.04 -14.09
C ASN A 461 8.08 63.00 -15.43
N SER A 462 7.37 62.62 -16.49
CA SER A 462 7.01 63.54 -17.58
C SER A 462 5.96 62.89 -18.50
N ALA A 463 5.18 63.71 -19.22
CA ALA A 463 4.16 63.27 -20.16
C ALA A 463 4.62 63.58 -21.60
N GLU A 464 4.19 62.78 -22.59
CA GLU A 464 3.25 63.27 -23.62
C GLU A 464 2.81 62.21 -24.64
N THR A 465 1.54 62.35 -25.01
CA THR A 465 0.71 61.79 -26.09
C THR A 465 1.38 61.56 -27.46
N ILE A 466 1.11 60.41 -28.11
CA ILE A 466 0.65 60.31 -29.51
C ILE A 466 -0.41 59.19 -29.60
N ALA A 467 -1.44 59.37 -30.46
CA ALA A 467 -2.67 58.58 -30.51
C ALA A 467 -2.73 57.51 -31.63
N ASP A 468 -3.79 56.70 -31.55
CA ASP A 468 -4.46 55.92 -32.62
C ASP A 468 -3.65 54.94 -33.50
N SER A 469 -3.93 53.65 -33.35
CA SER A 469 -4.96 52.96 -34.18
C SER A 469 -4.84 51.43 -34.08
N VAL A 470 -5.97 50.75 -33.95
CA VAL A 470 -6.04 49.28 -33.82
C VAL A 470 -6.17 48.62 -35.20
N PRO A 471 -5.38 47.57 -35.47
CA PRO A 471 -5.88 46.42 -36.23
C PRO A 471 -5.92 45.17 -35.35
N ALA A 472 -7.04 44.45 -35.37
CA ALA A 472 -7.20 43.21 -34.60
C ALA A 472 -6.31 42.08 -35.14
N PRO A 473 -5.50 41.39 -34.29
CA PRO A 473 -4.74 40.23 -34.73
C PRO A 473 -5.65 39.00 -34.92
N GLN A 474 -5.39 38.27 -35.99
CA GLN A 474 -6.15 37.10 -36.43
C GLN A 474 -6.08 35.95 -35.41
N SER A 475 -7.16 35.17 -35.30
CA SER A 475 -7.20 33.98 -34.43
C SER A 475 -6.17 32.93 -34.85
N PRO A 476 -5.17 32.58 -34.02
CA PRO A 476 -4.22 31.53 -34.36
C PRO A 476 -4.91 30.17 -34.40
N SER A 477 -4.55 29.36 -35.39
CA SER A 477 -5.14 28.05 -35.65
C SER A 477 -5.11 27.14 -34.43
N LYS A 478 -6.24 26.45 -34.19
CA LYS A 478 -6.49 25.58 -33.05
C LYS A 478 -5.54 24.37 -33.04
N ARG A 479 -4.34 24.52 -32.46
CA ARG A 479 -3.42 23.39 -32.18
C ARG A 479 -4.08 22.47 -31.15
N VAL A 480 -4.80 21.46 -31.65
CA VAL A 480 -5.33 20.38 -30.81
C VAL A 480 -4.16 19.51 -30.36
N ILE A 481 -3.62 19.80 -29.17
CA ILE A 481 -2.67 18.93 -28.49
C ILE A 481 -3.46 17.72 -27.99
N LYS A 482 -3.47 16.64 -28.78
CA LYS A 482 -3.90 15.33 -28.31
C LYS A 482 -2.81 14.79 -27.39
N TYR A 483 -3.06 14.81 -26.09
CA TYR A 483 -2.31 14.01 -25.15
C TYR A 483 -2.65 12.53 -25.40
N ASN A 484 -1.72 11.80 -25.99
CA ASN A 484 -1.70 10.35 -25.86
C ASN A 484 -0.99 10.08 -24.53
N PRO A 485 -1.68 9.65 -23.45
CA PRO A 485 -1.02 9.36 -22.19
C PRO A 485 -0.03 8.21 -22.41
N PHE A 486 1.26 8.51 -22.31
CA PHE A 486 2.33 7.51 -22.28
C PHE A 486 2.33 6.86 -20.89
N GLY A 487 1.48 5.84 -20.74
CA GLY A 487 1.33 5.13 -19.49
C GLY A 487 0.01 4.36 -19.46
N ARG A 488 0.04 3.17 -18.88
CA ARG A 488 -1.17 2.45 -18.51
C ARG A 488 -1.86 3.21 -17.38
N ASP A 489 -3.19 3.25 -17.39
CA ASP A 489 -3.97 3.70 -16.24
C ASP A 489 -3.57 2.84 -15.01
N PRO A 490 -3.09 3.46 -13.90
CA PRO A 490 -2.62 2.73 -12.72
C PRO A 490 -3.75 1.97 -11.99
N PHE A 491 -5.03 2.23 -12.31
CA PHE A 491 -6.17 1.48 -11.78
C PHE A 491 -6.63 0.34 -12.70
N VAL A 492 -5.99 0.16 -13.87
CA VAL A 492 -6.25 -0.97 -14.78
C VAL A 492 -5.22 -2.06 -14.52
N SER A 493 -5.63 -3.07 -13.74
CA SER A 493 -4.86 -4.27 -13.35
C SER A 493 -3.87 -4.73 -14.41
N LEU A 494 -2.59 -4.94 -14.05
CA LEU A 494 -1.51 -5.25 -15.01
C LEU A 494 -1.79 -6.49 -15.86
N ASN A 495 -2.41 -7.50 -15.27
CA ASN A 495 -2.83 -8.72 -15.94
C ASN A 495 -4.05 -8.44 -16.83
N LYS A 496 -3.89 -8.61 -18.15
CA LYS A 496 -5.02 -8.67 -19.11
C LYS A 496 -5.56 -10.10 -19.28
N ASP A 497 -5.08 -11.01 -18.45
CA ASP A 497 -5.48 -12.40 -18.47
C ASP A 497 -6.80 -12.53 -17.73
N SER A 498 -7.88 -12.51 -18.51
CA SER A 498 -9.24 -12.95 -18.13
C SER A 498 -9.34 -14.43 -17.76
N ILE A 499 -8.19 -15.08 -17.65
CA ILE A 499 -7.96 -16.49 -17.39
C ILE A 499 -6.94 -16.54 -16.25
N SER A 500 -7.26 -17.25 -15.17
CA SER A 500 -6.36 -17.50 -14.05
C SER A 500 -5.07 -18.21 -14.50
N LEU A 501 -4.02 -18.17 -13.66
CA LEU A 501 -2.80 -18.98 -13.80
C LEU A 501 -3.09 -20.48 -13.98
N LYS A 502 -4.29 -20.94 -13.58
CA LYS A 502 -4.80 -22.32 -13.75
C LYS A 502 -5.59 -22.57 -15.04
N GLY A 503 -5.63 -21.62 -15.98
CA GLY A 503 -6.35 -21.76 -17.25
C GLY A 503 -7.87 -21.57 -17.18
N ARG A 504 -8.40 -21.11 -16.04
CA ARG A 504 -9.86 -20.99 -15.79
C ARG A 504 -10.36 -19.56 -15.99
N PRO A 505 -11.55 -19.33 -16.58
CA PRO A 505 -12.08 -17.98 -16.78
C PRO A 505 -12.71 -17.39 -15.51
N PHE A 506 -12.61 -16.07 -15.36
CA PHE A 506 -13.31 -15.31 -14.32
C PHE A 506 -14.75 -14.97 -14.76
N ILE A 507 -15.75 -15.36 -13.96
CA ILE A 507 -17.17 -15.24 -14.31
C ILE A 507 -17.64 -13.81 -14.56
N GLU A 508 -17.09 -12.84 -13.82
CA GLU A 508 -17.36 -11.41 -13.95
C GLU A 508 -17.04 -10.82 -15.34
N ASN A 509 -16.11 -11.45 -16.06
CA ASN A 509 -15.63 -11.00 -17.37
C ASN A 509 -16.36 -11.70 -18.53
N LEU A 510 -17.15 -12.73 -18.23
CA LEU A 510 -17.88 -13.51 -19.22
C LEU A 510 -19.27 -12.95 -19.52
N ARG A 511 -19.70 -13.10 -20.77
CA ARG A 511 -21.07 -12.87 -21.24
C ARG A 511 -21.65 -14.17 -21.76
N LEU A 512 -22.88 -14.50 -21.36
CA LEU A 512 -23.61 -15.62 -21.94
C LEU A 512 -24.13 -15.22 -23.34
N VAL A 513 -23.67 -15.94 -24.36
CA VAL A 513 -24.02 -15.71 -25.78
C VAL A 513 -25.06 -16.70 -26.27
N GLY A 514 -25.00 -17.94 -25.80
CA GLY A 514 -25.92 -19.00 -26.20
C GLY A 514 -26.00 -20.12 -25.18
N ILE A 515 -27.08 -20.89 -25.26
CA ILE A 515 -27.23 -22.16 -24.55
C ILE A 515 -27.67 -23.19 -25.60
N LEU A 516 -26.87 -24.25 -25.76
CA LEU A 516 -27.25 -25.45 -26.48
C LEU A 516 -27.88 -26.39 -25.46
N TYR A 517 -29.18 -26.61 -25.57
CA TYR A 517 -29.95 -27.41 -24.62
C TYR A 517 -30.67 -28.53 -25.36
N ASP A 518 -30.13 -29.74 -25.28
CA ASP A 518 -30.77 -30.98 -25.74
C ASP A 518 -31.10 -31.88 -24.54
N ASN A 519 -31.79 -32.99 -24.79
CA ASN A 519 -32.08 -34.02 -23.79
C ASN A 519 -30.83 -34.82 -23.38
N THR A 520 -29.74 -34.75 -24.16
CA THR A 520 -28.50 -35.54 -24.00
C THR A 520 -27.27 -34.72 -23.61
N ASP A 521 -27.13 -33.47 -24.08
CA ASP A 521 -26.03 -32.57 -23.70
C ASP A 521 -26.58 -31.16 -23.41
N LYS A 522 -25.92 -30.47 -22.47
CA LYS A 522 -26.24 -29.10 -22.06
C LYS A 522 -24.96 -28.30 -22.02
N VAL A 523 -24.85 -27.34 -22.92
CA VAL A 523 -23.61 -26.60 -23.14
C VAL A 523 -23.91 -25.11 -23.18
N ILE A 524 -23.21 -24.33 -22.36
CA ILE A 524 -23.26 -22.86 -22.44
C ILE A 524 -22.13 -22.34 -23.31
N LEU A 525 -22.45 -21.34 -24.13
CA LEU A 525 -21.52 -20.60 -24.95
C LEU A 525 -21.33 -19.21 -24.34
N LEU A 526 -20.11 -18.94 -23.90
CA LEU A 526 -19.70 -17.74 -23.19
C LEU A 526 -18.66 -16.98 -24.02
N GLU A 527 -18.71 -15.65 -23.98
CA GLU A 527 -17.75 -14.75 -24.65
C GLU A 527 -17.11 -13.85 -23.60
N ASP A 528 -15.78 -13.81 -23.57
CA ASP A 528 -15.06 -12.87 -22.72
C ASP A 528 -15.11 -11.44 -23.28
N ARG A 529 -15.54 -10.51 -22.42
CA ARG A 529 -15.73 -9.09 -22.75
C ARG A 529 -14.44 -8.28 -22.78
N LEU A 530 -13.38 -8.76 -22.11
CA LEU A 530 -12.12 -8.02 -21.95
C LEU A 530 -11.02 -8.50 -22.92
N ASN A 531 -10.95 -9.79 -23.22
CA ASN A 531 -9.94 -10.34 -24.13
C ASN A 531 -10.56 -10.94 -25.39
N THR A 532 -10.31 -10.26 -26.52
CA THR A 532 -10.44 -10.77 -27.91
C THR A 532 -11.76 -11.45 -28.31
N LYS A 533 -12.85 -11.32 -27.54
CA LYS A 533 -14.10 -12.07 -27.71
C LYS A 533 -13.87 -13.59 -27.67
N LYS A 534 -12.92 -14.04 -26.84
CA LYS A 534 -12.55 -15.45 -26.76
C LYS A 534 -13.77 -16.30 -26.35
N PRO A 535 -14.15 -17.33 -27.13
CA PRO A 535 -15.25 -18.20 -26.78
C PRO A 535 -14.83 -19.21 -25.70
N PHE A 536 -15.72 -19.43 -24.74
CA PHE A 536 -15.65 -20.49 -23.75
C PHE A 536 -16.89 -21.37 -23.87
N THR A 537 -16.71 -22.67 -23.66
CA THR A 537 -17.75 -23.69 -23.77
C THR A 537 -17.70 -24.51 -22.48
N LEU A 538 -18.77 -24.50 -21.71
CA LEU A 538 -18.84 -25.19 -20.41
C LEU A 538 -20.11 -26.06 -20.30
N ARG A 539 -20.05 -27.09 -19.46
CA ARG A 539 -21.13 -28.01 -19.08
C ARG A 539 -21.48 -27.86 -17.60
N GLU A 540 -22.51 -28.57 -17.14
CA GLU A 540 -22.76 -28.73 -15.69
C GLU A 540 -21.51 -29.35 -15.01
N ASP A 541 -21.22 -28.94 -13.77
CA ASP A 541 -20.02 -29.27 -12.98
C ASP A 541 -18.65 -28.76 -13.47
N ASP A 542 -18.56 -28.15 -14.67
CA ASP A 542 -17.29 -27.58 -15.15
C ASP A 542 -16.75 -26.48 -14.22
N GLN A 543 -15.44 -26.50 -14.04
CA GLN A 543 -14.71 -25.62 -13.14
C GLN A 543 -14.47 -24.24 -13.77
N ILE A 544 -14.79 -23.19 -13.02
CA ILE A 544 -14.44 -21.79 -13.34
C ILE A 544 -13.52 -21.24 -12.25
N GLU A 545 -13.01 -20.02 -12.42
CA GLU A 545 -12.24 -19.41 -11.34
C GLU A 545 -13.18 -19.02 -10.19
N HIS A 546 -12.78 -19.37 -8.97
CA HIS A 546 -13.60 -19.25 -7.76
C HIS A 546 -14.97 -19.94 -7.83
N GLY A 547 -15.16 -21.02 -8.60
CA GLY A 547 -16.44 -21.73 -8.60
C GLY A 547 -16.61 -22.88 -9.59
N ARG A 548 -17.87 -23.28 -9.81
CA ARG A 548 -18.29 -24.24 -10.85
C ARG A 548 -19.63 -23.87 -11.48
N VAL A 549 -19.93 -24.41 -12.66
CA VAL A 549 -21.28 -24.45 -13.22
C VAL A 549 -22.15 -25.37 -12.37
N LEU A 550 -23.23 -24.86 -11.79
CA LEU A 550 -24.14 -25.64 -10.94
C LEU A 550 -25.28 -26.25 -11.75
N LYS A 551 -25.90 -25.48 -12.65
CA LYS A 551 -27.02 -25.97 -13.48
C LYS A 551 -27.24 -25.14 -14.73
N ILE A 552 -27.57 -25.82 -15.83
CA ILE A 552 -27.94 -25.20 -17.10
C ILE A 552 -29.45 -25.42 -17.31
N TYR A 553 -30.16 -24.32 -17.56
CA TYR A 553 -31.57 -24.25 -17.97
C TYR A 553 -31.64 -23.73 -19.42
N LYS A 554 -32.83 -23.66 -20.03
CA LYS A 554 -32.99 -23.23 -21.43
C LYS A 554 -32.71 -21.73 -21.68
N ASP A 555 -32.90 -20.91 -20.66
CA ASP A 555 -32.84 -19.43 -20.71
C ASP A 555 -31.79 -18.83 -19.76
N LYS A 556 -31.25 -19.63 -18.83
CA LYS A 556 -30.33 -19.20 -17.77
C LYS A 556 -29.35 -20.30 -17.39
N VAL A 557 -28.24 -19.91 -16.79
CA VAL A 557 -27.28 -20.80 -16.13
C VAL A 557 -26.99 -20.29 -14.73
N VAL A 558 -26.89 -21.23 -13.79
CA VAL A 558 -26.55 -20.99 -12.39
C VAL A 558 -25.13 -21.49 -12.14
N PHE A 559 -24.31 -20.65 -11.52
CA PHE A 559 -22.98 -20.96 -11.03
C PHE A 559 -22.99 -20.97 -9.50
N LEU A 560 -22.14 -21.81 -8.91
CA LEU A 560 -21.79 -21.75 -7.49
C LEU A 560 -20.39 -21.14 -7.39
N LEU A 561 -20.31 -19.93 -6.82
CA LEU A 561 -19.05 -19.21 -6.60
C LEU A 561 -18.68 -19.30 -5.12
N THR A 562 -17.38 -19.38 -4.83
CA THR A 562 -16.79 -19.46 -3.48
C THR A 562 -15.61 -18.48 -3.41
N GLU A 563 -15.85 -17.35 -2.74
CA GLU A 563 -14.90 -16.24 -2.62
C GLU A 563 -14.72 -15.92 -1.12
N TYR A 564 -13.47 -15.86 -0.65
CA TYR A 564 -13.14 -15.52 0.75
C TYR A 564 -13.88 -16.38 1.81
N GLY A 565 -14.12 -17.67 1.53
CA GLY A 565 -14.86 -18.58 2.40
C GLY A 565 -16.40 -18.44 2.33
N ILE A 566 -16.92 -17.50 1.54
CA ILE A 566 -18.34 -17.28 1.34
C ILE A 566 -18.75 -17.88 -0.01
N SER A 567 -19.72 -18.80 0.00
CA SER A 567 -20.31 -19.32 -1.24
C SER A 567 -21.63 -18.63 -1.59
N ARG A 568 -21.80 -18.28 -2.87
CA ARG A 568 -23.00 -17.63 -3.42
C ARG A 568 -23.42 -18.28 -4.74
N SER A 569 -24.73 -18.33 -4.98
CA SER A 569 -25.26 -18.63 -6.31
C SER A 569 -25.19 -17.38 -7.19
N TYR A 570 -24.74 -17.52 -8.44
CA TYR A 570 -24.78 -16.46 -9.45
C TYR A 570 -25.53 -16.95 -10.68
N THR A 571 -26.51 -16.19 -11.16
CA THR A 571 -27.34 -16.58 -12.32
C THR A 571 -27.10 -15.64 -13.49
N MET A 572 -26.64 -16.17 -14.62
CA MET A 572 -26.61 -15.45 -15.90
C MET A 572 -27.83 -15.84 -16.73
N ARG A 573 -28.51 -14.86 -17.30
CA ARG A 573 -29.63 -15.07 -18.24
C ARG A 573 -29.20 -14.78 -19.67
N LEU A 574 -29.75 -15.54 -20.61
CA LEU A 574 -29.53 -15.33 -22.04
C LEU A 574 -30.18 -14.00 -22.46
N THR A 575 -29.42 -13.12 -23.12
CA THR A 575 -29.94 -11.81 -23.53
C THR A 575 -30.79 -11.96 -24.80
N SER A 576 -32.12 -12.00 -24.66
CA SER A 576 -33.02 -12.00 -25.81
C SER A 576 -33.04 -10.63 -26.50
N ASN A 577 -32.49 -10.55 -27.72
CA ASN A 577 -32.65 -9.38 -28.58
C ASN A 577 -34.06 -9.33 -29.17
N SER A 578 -35.02 -8.77 -28.42
CA SER A 578 -36.39 -8.52 -28.89
C SER A 578 -36.47 -7.29 -29.81
N ARG A 579 -35.85 -7.39 -30.99
CA ARG A 579 -36.17 -6.58 -32.19
C ARG A 579 -35.51 -7.19 -33.44
N GLN A 580 -36.17 -8.19 -34.01
CA GLN A 580 -36.21 -8.33 -35.45
C GLN A 580 -37.58 -7.83 -35.90
N GLU A 581 -37.59 -6.86 -36.80
CA GLU A 581 -38.81 -6.33 -37.38
C GLU A 581 -39.42 -7.42 -38.27
N ALA A 582 -40.71 -7.72 -38.06
CA ALA A 582 -41.46 -8.56 -38.98
C ALA A 582 -41.72 -7.76 -40.26
N GLY A 583 -40.84 -7.93 -41.24
CA GLY A 583 -41.07 -7.51 -42.61
C GLY A 583 -41.98 -8.53 -43.31
N ASN A 584 -43.23 -8.12 -43.54
CA ASN A 584 -44.16 -8.66 -44.53
C ASN A 584 -44.79 -7.46 -45.25
#